data_AF-A0A1I8C2S7-F1
#
_entry.id   AF-A0A1I8C2S7-F1
#
_cell.length_a   1.000
_cell.length_b   1.000
_cell.length_c   1.000
_cell.angle_alpha   90.00
_cell.angle_beta   90.00
_cell.angle_gamma   90.00
#
_symmetry.space_group_name_H-M   'P 1'
#
loop_
_entity.id
_entity.type
_entity.pdbx_description
1 polymer ?
#
loop_
_entity_poly.entity_id
_entity_poly.type
_entity_poly.pdbx_seq_one_letter_code
_entity_poly.pdbx_strand_id
1 'polypeptide(L)'
;MERVLGLTKVCLSITSIFLNSSVIYITIRSKWLHMPCNILLASYEFCILSFGVNRLFVARSLIIGPQLMSMFQCFCLSAPFLLLFASSFVLMCAIALDRLISVVLPITYNHLNKKVYFSLVALCILTNGLFNLSLAWEEVVDVAGNATYKVKCNGITSTLHKNSIYFMSITLFFEIISAVIYVIIWVILRHGLRNNFATRRLFKSLLSILLVSLLGFTLYTNYYLFTKIIGIPNFWDPKETAITYIAYQLANYFALIACCANTVILFKFSSEYRRAFLRYFPILKRFVKDLNNKNGINQFKPIQQKIVSKIRVGAANDLIKNEFINNGNSKIVFKRNNSDP
;
A
#
# COMPACT_ATOMS: atom_id res chain seq x y z
N MET A 1 4.53 18.04 25.60
CA MET A 1 3.91 16.95 24.82
C MET A 1 3.79 17.29 23.33
N GLU A 2 3.16 18.42 22.95
CA GLU A 2 2.94 18.78 21.54
C GLU A 2 4.22 18.86 20.68
N ARG A 3 5.31 19.43 21.21
CA ARG A 3 6.59 19.50 20.50
C ARG A 3 7.16 18.12 20.17
N VAL A 4 7.04 17.18 21.11
CA VAL A 4 7.49 15.79 20.92
C VAL A 4 6.65 15.12 19.85
N LEU A 5 5.31 15.27 19.90
CA LEU A 5 4.41 14.73 18.89
C LEU A 5 4.64 15.35 17.50
N GLY A 6 4.95 16.65 17.45
CA GLY A 6 5.31 17.34 16.23
C GLY A 6 6.60 16.77 15.61
N LEU A 7 7.64 16.59 16.42
CA LEU A 7 8.93 16.07 15.97
C LEU A 7 8.82 14.64 15.41
N THR A 8 8.11 13.74 16.11
CA THR A 8 7.88 12.37 15.63
C THR A 8 7.11 12.34 14.31
N LYS A 9 6.13 13.22 14.12
CA LYS A 9 5.42 13.37 12.84
C LYS A 9 6.32 13.89 11.72
N VAL A 10 7.25 14.80 12.01
CA VAL A 10 8.25 15.26 11.04
C VAL A 10 9.13 14.09 10.61
N CYS A 11 9.65 13.32 11.57
CA CYS A 11 10.47 12.14 11.27
C CYS A 11 9.72 11.11 10.41
N LEU A 12 8.46 10.81 10.73
CA LEU A 12 7.62 9.92 9.93
C LEU A 12 7.33 10.50 8.54
N SER A 13 7.08 11.80 8.43
CA SER A 13 6.85 12.47 7.14
C SER A 13 8.09 12.42 6.24
N ILE A 14 9.28 12.69 6.78
CA ILE A 14 10.56 12.57 6.05
C ILE A 14 10.76 11.12 5.59
N THR A 15 10.52 10.16 6.49
CA THR A 15 10.63 8.73 6.18
C THR A 15 9.67 8.34 5.07
N SER A 16 8.41 8.76 5.14
CA SER A 16 7.40 8.55 4.11
C SER A 16 7.81 9.14 2.77
N ILE A 17 8.26 10.38 2.72
CA ILE A 17 8.72 11.03 1.48
C ILE A 17 9.86 10.24 0.85
N PHE A 18 10.86 9.85 1.64
CA PHE A 18 12.01 9.08 1.15
C PHE A 18 11.59 7.71 0.61
N LEU A 19 10.77 6.97 1.36
CA LEU A 19 10.32 5.63 1.00
C LEU A 19 9.43 5.64 -0.25
N ASN A 20 8.50 6.59 -0.36
CA ASN A 20 7.60 6.71 -1.52
C ASN A 20 8.35 7.21 -2.76
N SER A 21 9.25 8.19 -2.61
CA SER A 21 10.15 8.63 -3.70
C SER A 21 10.99 7.48 -4.24
N SER A 22 11.45 6.59 -3.35
CA SER A 22 12.25 5.44 -3.74
C SER A 22 11.46 4.46 -4.61
N VAL A 23 10.17 4.21 -4.30
CA VAL A 23 9.27 3.37 -5.13
C VAL A 23 9.05 4.01 -6.51
N ILE A 24 8.74 5.31 -6.54
CA ILE A 24 8.54 6.05 -7.80
C ILE A 24 9.81 5.96 -8.66
N TYR A 25 10.97 6.25 -8.07
CA TYR A 25 12.26 6.22 -8.74
C TYR A 25 12.57 4.85 -9.36
N ILE A 26 12.43 3.76 -8.61
CA ILE A 26 12.75 2.42 -9.14
C ILE A 26 11.74 1.98 -10.20
N THR A 27 10.47 2.37 -10.09
CA THR A 27 9.45 2.06 -11.09
C THR A 27 9.76 2.77 -12.40
N ILE A 28 10.18 4.03 -12.36
CA ILE A 28 10.62 4.78 -13.55
C ILE A 28 11.86 4.13 -14.17
N ARG A 29 12.87 3.78 -13.36
CA ARG A 29 14.18 3.29 -13.86
C ARG A 29 14.17 1.84 -14.32
N SER A 30 13.30 1.00 -13.78
CA SER A 30 13.24 -0.44 -14.09
C SER A 30 12.21 -0.75 -15.17
N LYS A 31 12.66 -1.03 -16.40
CA LYS A 31 11.78 -1.41 -17.52
C LYS A 31 10.83 -2.59 -17.20
N TRP A 32 11.28 -3.51 -16.35
CA TRP A 32 10.51 -4.67 -15.89
C TRP A 32 9.31 -4.29 -15.03
N LEU A 33 9.33 -3.11 -14.41
CA LEU A 33 8.24 -2.58 -13.60
C LEU A 33 7.26 -1.73 -14.41
N HIS A 34 7.41 -1.58 -15.73
CA HIS A 34 6.50 -0.78 -16.59
C HIS A 34 5.19 -1.52 -16.94
N MET A 35 4.74 -2.41 -16.06
CA MET A 35 3.42 -3.05 -16.16
C MET A 35 2.33 -2.07 -15.67
N PRO A 36 1.11 -2.10 -16.22
CA PRO A 36 0.09 -1.08 -15.93
C PRO A 36 -0.18 -0.85 -14.45
N CYS A 37 -0.42 -1.90 -13.65
CA CYS A 37 -0.62 -1.71 -12.22
C CYS A 37 0.62 -1.19 -11.46
N ASN A 38 1.85 -1.51 -11.88
CA ASN A 38 3.03 -0.93 -11.22
C ASN A 38 3.15 0.57 -11.50
N ILE A 39 2.74 1.03 -12.69
CA ILE A 39 2.64 2.45 -13.02
C ILE A 39 1.55 3.11 -12.16
N LEU A 40 0.36 2.51 -12.07
CA LEU A 40 -0.72 3.00 -11.18
C LEU A 40 -0.27 3.06 -9.72
N LEU A 41 0.48 2.06 -9.26
CA LEU A 41 1.05 2.03 -7.92
C LEU A 41 2.05 3.16 -7.71
N ALA A 42 2.94 3.43 -8.67
CA ALA A 42 3.85 4.57 -8.59
C ALA A 42 3.10 5.91 -8.58
N SER A 43 2.02 6.05 -9.36
CA SER A 43 1.14 7.22 -9.30
C SER A 43 0.45 7.35 -7.94
N TYR A 44 0.02 6.24 -7.35
CA TYR A 44 -0.53 6.22 -5.98
C TYR A 44 0.51 6.68 -4.97
N GLU A 45 1.75 6.15 -5.00
CA GLU A 45 2.80 6.61 -4.08
C GLU A 45 3.16 8.09 -4.29
N PHE A 46 3.03 8.62 -5.50
CA PHE A 46 3.19 10.06 -5.76
C PHE A 46 2.10 10.89 -5.06
N CYS A 47 0.85 10.44 -5.14
CA CYS A 47 -0.25 11.05 -4.38
C CYS A 47 -0.01 10.97 -2.86
N ILE A 48 0.47 9.83 -2.34
CA ILE A 48 0.78 9.64 -0.91
C ILE A 48 1.98 10.47 -0.47
N LEU A 49 2.99 10.65 -1.33
CA LEU A 49 4.13 11.54 -1.08
C LEU A 49 3.66 12.98 -0.80
N SER A 50 2.64 13.45 -1.52
CA SER A 50 2.07 14.79 -1.31
C SER A 50 1.52 14.97 0.12
N PHE A 51 0.96 13.91 0.73
CA PHE A 51 0.52 13.93 2.12
C PHE A 51 1.70 14.12 3.09
N GLY A 52 2.81 13.41 2.87
CA GLY A 52 4.04 13.60 3.65
C GLY A 52 4.60 15.01 3.55
N VAL A 53 4.61 15.59 2.35
CA VAL A 53 5.07 16.97 2.11
C VAL A 53 4.16 17.99 2.82
N ASN A 54 2.84 17.85 2.72
CA ASN A 54 1.90 18.72 3.44
C ASN A 54 2.18 18.73 4.96
N ARG A 55 2.48 17.57 5.53
CA ARG A 55 2.79 17.45 6.96
C ARG A 55 4.08 18.15 7.37
N LEU A 56 5.09 18.23 6.50
CA LEU A 56 6.28 19.05 6.76
C LEU A 56 5.94 20.55 6.79
N PHE A 57 5.09 21.02 5.86
CA PHE A 57 4.64 22.41 5.86
C PHE A 57 3.86 22.76 7.13
N VAL A 58 2.95 21.89 7.56
CA VAL A 58 2.20 22.08 8.81
C VAL A 58 3.12 22.02 10.02
N ALA A 59 4.11 21.11 10.05
CA ALA A 59 5.02 21.00 11.17
C ALA A 59 5.89 22.25 11.38
N ARG A 60 6.17 23.05 10.34
CA ARG A 60 6.82 24.35 10.48
C ARG A 60 6.06 25.26 11.46
N SER A 61 4.73 25.24 11.42
CA SER A 61 3.88 26.01 12.35
C SER A 61 3.99 25.53 13.80
N LEU A 62 4.42 24.29 14.06
CA LEU A 62 4.67 23.80 15.42
C LEU A 62 6.01 24.28 15.97
N ILE A 63 6.99 24.55 15.10
CA ILE A 63 8.33 25.00 15.49
C ILE A 63 8.34 26.51 15.72
N ILE A 64 7.73 27.28 14.81
CA ILE A 64 7.72 28.75 14.85
C ILE A 64 6.64 29.29 15.83
N GLY A 65 5.72 28.44 16.28
CA GLY A 65 4.58 28.80 17.09
C GLY A 65 3.30 28.93 16.26
N PRO A 66 2.12 28.91 16.91
CA PRO A 66 0.82 28.87 16.24
C PRO A 66 0.61 30.12 15.38
N GLN A 67 0.99 30.03 14.11
CA GLN A 67 0.67 31.05 13.12
C GLN A 67 -0.76 30.83 12.68
N LEU A 68 -1.66 31.54 13.35
CA LEU A 68 -3.01 31.74 12.90
C LEU A 68 -2.97 32.45 11.54
N MET A 69 -3.44 31.77 10.50
CA MET A 69 -3.48 32.30 9.14
C MET A 69 -4.93 32.46 8.68
N SER A 70 -5.16 33.25 7.63
CA SER A 70 -6.49 33.34 7.05
C SER A 70 -6.88 32.02 6.41
N MET A 71 -8.18 31.74 6.36
CA MET A 71 -8.71 30.51 5.75
C MET A 71 -8.26 30.36 4.28
N PHE A 72 -8.24 31.48 3.54
CA PHE A 72 -7.76 31.51 2.15
C PHE A 72 -6.27 31.13 2.04
N GLN A 73 -5.41 31.63 2.93
CA GLN A 73 -4.00 31.25 2.96
C GLN A 73 -3.82 29.75 3.25
N CYS A 74 -4.58 29.21 4.20
CA CYS A 74 -4.56 27.77 4.49
C CYS A 74 -5.04 26.94 3.30
N PHE A 75 -6.06 27.42 2.57
CA PHE A 75 -6.54 26.79 1.35
C PHE A 75 -5.49 26.79 0.24
N CYS A 76 -4.89 27.94 -0.10
CA CYS A 76 -3.85 27.98 -1.12
C CYS A 76 -2.67 27.06 -0.81
N LEU A 77 -2.30 26.95 0.48
CA LEU A 77 -1.25 26.03 0.92
C LEU A 77 -1.68 24.56 0.82
N SER A 78 -2.93 24.23 1.12
CA SER A 78 -3.42 22.84 1.23
C SER A 78 -4.00 22.29 -0.08
N ALA A 79 -4.51 23.15 -0.96
CA ALA A 79 -5.19 22.81 -2.21
C ALA A 79 -4.46 21.79 -3.10
N PRO A 80 -3.17 21.97 -3.47
CA PRO A 80 -2.49 21.00 -4.33
C PRO A 80 -2.35 19.63 -3.65
N PHE A 81 -2.13 19.62 -2.33
CA PHE A 81 -2.05 18.38 -1.56
C PHE A 81 -3.41 17.72 -1.39
N LEU A 82 -4.48 18.50 -1.24
CA LEU A 82 -5.85 17.98 -1.19
C LEU A 82 -6.23 17.29 -2.49
N LEU A 83 -5.95 17.92 -3.63
CA LEU A 83 -6.21 17.34 -4.94
C LEU A 83 -5.51 15.99 -5.10
N LEU A 84 -4.20 15.94 -4.80
CA LEU A 84 -3.41 14.70 -4.91
C LEU A 84 -3.81 13.66 -3.86
N PHE A 85 -4.13 14.07 -2.64
CA PHE A 85 -4.55 13.15 -1.59
C PHE A 85 -5.92 12.53 -1.90
N ALA A 86 -6.90 13.33 -2.32
CA ALA A 86 -8.21 12.82 -2.77
C ALA A 86 -8.07 11.88 -3.97
N SER A 87 -7.16 12.20 -4.89
CA SER A 87 -6.83 11.36 -6.05
C SER A 87 -6.32 9.96 -5.68
N SER A 88 -5.68 9.80 -4.53
CA SER A 88 -5.11 8.53 -4.09
C SER A 88 -6.16 7.43 -3.88
N PHE A 89 -7.36 7.77 -3.43
CA PHE A 89 -8.44 6.80 -3.18
C PHE A 89 -8.98 6.20 -4.49
N VAL A 90 -9.13 7.04 -5.52
CA VAL A 90 -9.51 6.57 -6.87
C VAL A 90 -8.41 5.71 -7.47
N LEU A 91 -7.15 6.09 -7.31
CA LEU A 91 -6.00 5.29 -7.74
C LEU A 91 -5.97 3.92 -7.08
N MET A 92 -6.26 3.85 -5.77
CA MET A 92 -6.30 2.58 -5.06
C MET A 92 -7.41 1.66 -5.59
N CYS A 93 -8.59 2.22 -5.87
CA CYS A 93 -9.68 1.51 -6.53
C CYS A 93 -9.30 1.06 -7.94
N ALA A 94 -8.65 1.92 -8.73
CA ALA A 94 -8.16 1.57 -10.06
C ALA A 94 -7.11 0.44 -10.02
N ILE A 95 -6.22 0.42 -9.02
CA ILE A 95 -5.28 -0.69 -8.79
C ILE A 95 -6.02 -1.99 -8.48
N ALA A 96 -7.07 -1.94 -7.65
CA ALA A 96 -7.91 -3.09 -7.33
C ALA A 96 -8.59 -3.65 -8.61
N LEU A 97 -9.20 -2.76 -9.40
CA LEU A 97 -9.86 -3.10 -10.67
C LEU A 97 -8.87 -3.66 -11.70
N ASP A 98 -7.69 -3.05 -11.87
CA ASP A 98 -6.62 -3.54 -12.76
C ASP A 98 -6.29 -5.01 -12.43
N ARG A 99 -6.17 -5.30 -11.13
CA ARG A 99 -5.87 -6.64 -10.65
C ARG A 99 -7.01 -7.62 -10.89
N LEU A 100 -8.25 -7.20 -10.65
CA LEU A 100 -9.42 -8.01 -10.98
C LEU A 100 -9.45 -8.36 -12.46
N ILE A 101 -9.30 -7.38 -13.34
CA ILE A 101 -9.30 -7.59 -14.80
C ILE A 101 -8.14 -8.53 -15.19
N SER A 102 -6.95 -8.33 -14.62
CA SER A 102 -5.79 -9.20 -14.92
C SER A 102 -6.00 -10.67 -14.49
N VAL A 103 -6.81 -10.91 -13.45
CA VAL A 103 -7.09 -12.25 -12.92
C VAL A 103 -8.26 -12.91 -13.66
N VAL A 104 -9.34 -12.16 -13.89
CA VAL A 104 -10.58 -12.67 -14.51
C VAL A 104 -10.43 -12.79 -16.03
N LEU A 105 -9.82 -11.78 -16.68
CA LEU A 105 -9.76 -11.65 -18.13
C LEU A 105 -8.32 -11.46 -18.63
N PRO A 106 -7.40 -12.44 -18.41
CA PRO A 106 -5.99 -12.28 -18.74
C PRO A 106 -5.71 -12.07 -20.23
N ILE A 107 -6.50 -12.68 -21.12
CA ILE A 107 -6.37 -12.52 -22.57
C ILE A 107 -6.74 -11.07 -22.96
N THR A 108 -7.93 -10.62 -22.54
CA THR A 108 -8.39 -9.23 -22.79
C THR A 108 -7.43 -8.20 -22.19
N TYR A 109 -6.92 -8.45 -20.98
CA TYR A 109 -5.96 -7.56 -20.32
C TYR A 109 -4.68 -7.34 -21.15
N ASN A 110 -4.18 -8.38 -21.83
CA ASN A 110 -3.00 -8.27 -22.69
C ASN A 110 -3.27 -7.45 -23.97
N HIS A 111 -4.51 -7.43 -24.45
CA HIS A 111 -4.92 -6.68 -25.64
C HIS A 111 -5.49 -5.29 -25.32
N LEU A 112 -5.54 -4.90 -24.05
CA LEU A 112 -6.10 -3.63 -23.62
C LEU A 112 -5.28 -2.45 -24.17
N ASN A 113 -5.95 -1.46 -24.78
CA ASN A 113 -5.31 -0.23 -25.21
C ASN A 113 -4.90 0.61 -23.98
N LYS A 114 -3.63 0.48 -23.60
CA LYS A 114 -3.05 1.12 -22.40
C LYS A 114 -3.24 2.64 -22.39
N LYS A 115 -3.21 3.31 -23.55
CA LYS A 115 -3.37 4.76 -23.62
C LYS A 115 -4.78 5.17 -23.18
N VAL A 116 -5.81 4.57 -23.79
CA VAL A 116 -7.21 4.84 -23.45
C VAL A 116 -7.48 4.52 -21.98
N TYR A 117 -6.96 3.39 -21.50
CA TYR A 117 -7.07 2.99 -20.10
C TYR A 117 -6.50 4.03 -19.13
N PHE A 118 -5.26 4.47 -19.34
CA PHE A 118 -4.65 5.50 -18.48
C PHE A 118 -5.35 6.85 -18.61
N SER A 119 -5.85 7.23 -19.79
CA SER A 119 -6.64 8.45 -19.97
C SER A 119 -7.93 8.43 -19.16
N LEU A 120 -8.66 7.29 -19.14
CA LEU A 120 -9.88 7.15 -18.34
C LEU A 120 -9.58 7.20 -16.84
N VAL A 121 -8.54 6.49 -16.39
CA VAL A 121 -8.11 6.54 -14.98
C VAL A 121 -7.69 7.96 -14.59
N ALA A 122 -6.92 8.65 -15.42
CA ALA A 122 -6.51 10.03 -15.19
C ALA A 122 -7.70 11.00 -15.12
N LEU A 123 -8.72 10.80 -15.97
CA LEU A 123 -9.95 11.58 -15.93
C LEU A 123 -10.68 11.37 -14.61
N CYS A 124 -10.91 10.12 -14.17
CA CYS A 124 -11.56 9.83 -12.89
C CYS A 124 -10.80 10.44 -11.70
N ILE A 125 -9.47 10.37 -11.72
CA ILE A 125 -8.60 10.97 -10.72
C ILE A 125 -8.78 12.49 -10.68
N LEU A 126 -8.70 13.14 -11.83
CA LEU A 126 -8.82 14.59 -11.94
C LEU A 126 -10.21 15.06 -11.50
N THR A 127 -11.28 14.39 -11.95
CA THR A 127 -12.66 14.72 -11.56
C THR A 127 -12.85 14.62 -10.04
N ASN A 128 -12.37 13.54 -9.41
CA ASN A 128 -12.48 13.40 -7.96
C ASN A 128 -11.62 14.45 -7.21
N GLY A 129 -10.40 14.71 -7.68
CA GLY A 129 -9.53 15.73 -7.09
C GLY A 129 -10.14 17.13 -7.17
N LEU A 130 -10.68 17.51 -8.33
CA LEU A 130 -11.35 18.80 -8.54
C LEU A 130 -12.65 18.93 -7.74
N PHE A 131 -13.44 17.87 -7.64
CA PHE A 131 -14.66 17.85 -6.82
C PHE A 131 -14.34 18.11 -5.33
N ASN A 132 -13.30 17.47 -4.79
CA ASN A 132 -12.90 17.72 -3.39
C ASN A 132 -12.31 19.12 -3.21
N LEU A 133 -11.65 19.66 -4.24
CA LEU A 133 -11.17 21.04 -4.23
C LEU A 133 -12.32 22.05 -4.26
N SER A 134 -13.39 21.79 -5.02
CA SER A 134 -14.57 22.66 -5.04
C SER A 134 -15.31 22.65 -3.71
N LEU A 135 -15.42 21.50 -3.05
CA LEU A 135 -15.96 21.41 -1.68
C LEU A 135 -15.14 22.24 -0.68
N ALA A 136 -13.81 22.24 -0.80
CA ALA A 136 -12.95 23.06 0.04
C ALA A 136 -13.07 24.55 -0.29
N TRP A 137 -13.24 24.89 -1.57
CA TRP A 137 -13.43 26.28 -2.01
C TRP A 137 -14.73 26.88 -1.49
N GLU A 138 -15.83 26.13 -1.52
CA GLU A 138 -17.12 26.55 -0.96
C GLU A 138 -17.00 26.95 0.52
N GLU A 139 -16.29 26.15 1.32
CA GLU A 139 -16.01 26.48 2.73
C GLU A 139 -15.21 27.79 2.86
N VAL A 140 -14.22 28.00 1.99
CA VAL A 140 -13.43 29.25 2.01
C VAL A 140 -14.33 30.44 1.69
N VAL A 141 -15.22 30.35 0.70
CA VAL A 141 -16.12 31.44 0.31
C VAL A 141 -17.10 31.75 1.44
N ASP A 142 -17.69 30.73 2.05
CA ASP A 142 -18.60 30.86 3.18
C ASP A 142 -17.96 31.56 4.38
N VAL A 143 -16.71 31.22 4.68
CA VAL A 143 -15.97 31.77 5.84
C VAL A 143 -15.31 33.11 5.51
N ALA A 144 -14.91 33.34 4.26
CA ALA A 144 -14.24 34.56 3.81
C ALA A 144 -15.10 35.81 3.91
N GLY A 145 -16.43 35.67 3.97
CA GLY A 145 -17.33 36.77 4.35
C GLY A 145 -17.00 37.38 5.72
N ASN A 146 -16.20 36.68 6.55
CA ASN A 146 -15.72 37.15 7.83
C ASN A 146 -14.18 37.23 7.85
N ALA A 147 -13.63 38.37 7.38
CA ALA A 147 -12.19 38.63 7.23
C ALA A 147 -11.35 38.47 8.53
N THR A 148 -12.00 38.35 9.69
CA THR A 148 -11.36 38.16 10.99
C THR A 148 -11.14 36.68 11.36
N TYR A 149 -11.72 35.73 10.61
CA TYR A 149 -11.63 34.32 10.97
C TYR A 149 -10.24 33.75 10.68
N LYS A 150 -9.52 33.48 11.76
CA LYS A 150 -8.16 32.94 11.77
C LYS A 150 -8.17 31.48 12.16
N VAL A 151 -7.51 30.63 11.37
CA VAL A 151 -7.48 29.18 11.58
C VAL A 151 -6.07 28.65 11.80
N LYS A 152 -5.98 27.56 12.57
CA LYS A 152 -4.76 26.74 12.64
C LYS A 152 -4.79 25.74 11.49
N CYS A 153 -3.95 25.93 10.49
CA CYS A 153 -3.87 25.03 9.34
C CYS A 153 -3.19 23.72 9.74
N ASN A 154 -3.98 22.73 10.17
CA ASN A 154 -3.49 21.48 10.78
C ASN A 154 -3.47 20.29 9.79
N GLY A 155 -3.49 20.58 8.49
CA GLY A 155 -3.42 19.58 7.42
C GLY A 155 -4.48 19.74 6.35
N ILE A 156 -4.47 18.79 5.43
CA ILE A 156 -5.24 18.77 4.18
C ILE A 156 -6.75 18.91 4.40
N THR A 157 -7.29 18.36 5.48
CA THR A 157 -8.75 18.36 5.75
C THR A 157 -9.23 19.59 6.50
N SER A 158 -8.32 20.51 6.89
CA SER A 158 -8.70 21.71 7.65
C SER A 158 -9.65 22.63 6.88
N THR A 159 -9.65 22.53 5.55
CA THR A 159 -10.48 23.34 4.65
C THR A 159 -11.81 22.69 4.28
N LEU A 160 -12.15 21.55 4.88
CA LEU A 160 -13.34 20.76 4.53
C LEU A 160 -14.26 20.61 5.75
N HIS A 161 -14.48 21.66 6.54
CA HIS A 161 -15.18 21.49 7.81
C HIS A 161 -16.65 21.10 7.62
N LYS A 162 -17.47 21.95 7.00
CA LYS A 162 -18.90 21.68 6.74
C LYS A 162 -19.04 20.54 5.75
N ASN A 163 -18.18 20.53 4.74
CA ASN A 163 -18.18 19.54 3.66
C ASN A 163 -17.40 18.25 3.99
N SER A 164 -16.98 18.06 5.24
CA SER A 164 -16.20 16.90 5.70
C SER A 164 -16.94 15.59 5.46
N ILE A 165 -18.26 15.57 5.66
CA ILE A 165 -19.10 14.39 5.49
C ILE A 165 -19.06 13.90 4.04
N TYR A 166 -19.10 14.80 3.05
CA TYR A 166 -19.03 14.44 1.64
C TYR A 166 -17.67 13.87 1.27
N PHE A 167 -16.59 14.54 1.69
CA PHE A 167 -15.22 14.03 1.53
C PHE A 167 -15.08 12.63 2.13
N MET A 168 -15.49 12.44 3.38
CA MET A 168 -15.43 11.16 4.09
C MET A 168 -16.22 10.07 3.38
N SER A 169 -17.47 10.36 2.99
CA SER A 169 -18.34 9.39 2.32
C SER A 169 -17.75 8.90 1.00
N ILE A 170 -17.19 9.80 0.20
CA ILE A 170 -16.56 9.43 -1.08
C ILE A 170 -15.28 8.61 -0.84
N THR A 171 -14.43 9.00 0.11
CA THR A 171 -13.21 8.24 0.43
C THR A 171 -13.54 6.83 0.90
N LEU A 172 -14.51 6.71 1.82
CA LEU A 172 -14.99 5.43 2.35
C LEU A 172 -15.62 4.57 1.24
N PHE A 173 -16.36 5.18 0.31
CA PHE A 173 -16.94 4.48 -0.83
C PHE A 173 -15.87 3.80 -1.70
N PHE A 174 -14.82 4.52 -2.10
CA PHE A 174 -13.72 3.95 -2.89
C PHE A 174 -12.94 2.87 -2.12
N GLU A 175 -12.76 3.05 -0.82
CA GLU A 175 -12.13 2.07 0.06
C GLU A 175 -12.95 0.78 0.17
N ILE A 176 -14.27 0.87 0.37
CA ILE A 176 -15.17 -0.29 0.42
C ILE A 176 -15.19 -1.02 -0.91
N ILE A 177 -15.31 -0.31 -2.04
CA ILE A 177 -15.25 -0.93 -3.37
C ILE A 177 -13.94 -1.67 -3.56
N SER A 178 -12.81 -1.04 -3.20
CA SER A 178 -11.50 -1.68 -3.26
C SER A 178 -11.48 -2.96 -2.42
N ALA A 179 -11.94 -2.92 -1.18
CA ALA A 179 -12.00 -4.10 -0.30
C ALA A 179 -12.86 -5.22 -0.89
N VAL A 180 -14.06 -4.90 -1.40
CA VAL A 180 -14.95 -5.87 -2.07
C VAL A 180 -14.26 -6.52 -3.27
N ILE A 181 -13.60 -5.73 -4.12
CA ILE A 181 -12.84 -6.26 -5.27
C ILE A 181 -11.74 -7.23 -4.81
N TYR A 182 -10.99 -6.89 -3.76
CA TYR A 182 -9.95 -7.79 -3.25
C TYR A 182 -10.52 -9.08 -2.64
N VAL A 183 -11.69 -9.02 -1.99
CA VAL A 183 -12.40 -10.22 -1.53
C VAL A 183 -12.79 -11.10 -2.72
N ILE A 184 -13.33 -10.52 -3.80
CA ILE A 184 -13.67 -11.24 -5.03
C ILE A 184 -12.42 -11.92 -5.61
N ILE A 185 -11.31 -11.19 -5.76
CA ILE A 185 -10.04 -11.76 -6.26
C ILE A 185 -9.58 -12.91 -5.36
N TRP A 186 -9.68 -12.76 -4.04
CA TRP A 186 -9.29 -13.81 -3.09
C TRP A 186 -10.14 -15.08 -3.26
N VAL A 187 -11.46 -14.94 -3.40
CA VAL A 187 -12.38 -16.06 -3.67
C VAL A 187 -11.99 -16.75 -4.99
N ILE A 188 -11.78 -16.00 -6.07
CA ILE A 188 -11.37 -16.55 -7.38
C ILE A 188 -10.04 -17.30 -7.29
N LEU A 189 -9.04 -16.74 -6.61
CA LEU A 189 -7.73 -17.37 -6.42
C LEU A 189 -7.78 -18.60 -5.50
N ARG A 190 -8.75 -18.66 -4.59
CA ARG A 190 -8.99 -19.81 -3.70
C ARG A 190 -9.67 -20.97 -4.43
N HIS A 191 -10.61 -20.67 -5.33
CA HIS A 191 -11.43 -21.68 -6.03
C HIS A 191 -10.87 -22.17 -7.38
N GLY A 192 -9.66 -21.75 -7.78
CA GLY A 192 -8.81 -22.63 -8.61
C GLY A 192 -8.71 -22.34 -10.10
N LEU A 193 -8.75 -21.09 -10.56
CA LEU A 193 -8.50 -20.81 -11.98
C LEU A 193 -7.01 -20.74 -12.39
N ARG A 194 -6.04 -20.65 -11.45
CA ARG A 194 -4.60 -20.67 -11.77
C ARG A 194 -3.73 -20.79 -10.51
N ASN A 195 -3.03 -21.93 -10.33
CA ASN A 195 -2.03 -22.12 -9.27
C ASN A 195 -0.68 -21.42 -9.60
N ASN A 196 -0.70 -20.18 -10.09
CA ASN A 196 0.54 -19.45 -10.31
C ASN A 196 1.02 -18.83 -8.99
N PHE A 197 2.07 -19.42 -8.40
CA PHE A 197 2.71 -18.94 -7.18
C PHE A 197 3.13 -17.47 -7.26
N ALA A 198 3.52 -16.97 -8.43
CA ALA A 198 3.90 -15.57 -8.62
C ALA A 198 2.71 -14.62 -8.41
N THR A 199 1.55 -14.96 -8.97
CA THR A 199 0.31 -14.17 -8.84
C THR A 199 -0.16 -14.09 -7.38
N ARG A 200 -0.14 -15.22 -6.67
CA ARG A 200 -0.52 -15.26 -5.24
C ARG A 200 0.37 -14.39 -4.37
N ARG A 201 1.68 -14.35 -4.65
CA ARG A 201 2.63 -13.53 -3.92
C ARG A 201 2.39 -12.04 -4.12
N LEU A 202 2.18 -11.62 -5.37
CA LEU A 202 1.87 -10.23 -5.71
C LEU A 202 0.51 -9.81 -5.13
N PHE A 203 -0.49 -10.69 -5.16
CA PHE A 203 -1.78 -10.44 -4.52
C PHE A 203 -1.62 -10.21 -3.02
N LYS A 204 -0.84 -11.04 -2.33
CA LYS A 204 -0.58 -10.88 -0.89
C LYS A 204 0.06 -9.53 -0.55
N SER A 205 0.99 -9.03 -1.38
CA SER A 205 1.59 -7.71 -1.14
C SER A 205 0.57 -6.60 -1.27
N LEU A 206 -0.23 -6.61 -2.34
CA LEU A 206 -1.22 -5.57 -2.59
C LEU A 206 -2.37 -5.59 -1.59
N LEU A 207 -2.84 -6.78 -1.18
CA LEU A 207 -3.81 -6.92 -0.11
C LEU A 207 -3.27 -6.36 1.22
N SER A 208 -1.98 -6.60 1.51
CA SER A 208 -1.35 -6.04 2.71
C SER A 208 -1.28 -4.51 2.66
N ILE A 209 -0.96 -3.93 1.50
CA ILE A 209 -0.99 -2.47 1.28
C ILE A 209 -2.41 -1.94 1.50
N LEU A 210 -3.41 -2.59 0.91
CA LEU A 210 -4.81 -2.19 1.07
C LEU A 210 -5.24 -2.22 2.53
N LEU A 211 -4.97 -3.28 3.27
CA LEU A 211 -5.38 -3.39 4.67
C LEU A 211 -4.71 -2.33 5.54
N VAL A 212 -3.42 -2.07 5.33
CA VAL A 212 -2.71 -1.03 6.08
C VAL A 212 -3.19 0.36 5.69
N SER A 213 -3.42 0.61 4.40
CA SER A 213 -4.01 1.85 3.89
C SER A 213 -5.41 2.08 4.45
N LEU A 214 -6.28 1.07 4.42
CA LEU A 214 -7.64 1.12 4.97
C LEU A 214 -7.58 1.45 6.46
N LEU A 215 -6.81 0.69 7.25
CA LEU A 215 -6.71 0.97 8.68
C LEU A 215 -6.14 2.38 8.96
N GLY A 216 -5.10 2.80 8.24
CA GLY A 216 -4.48 4.11 8.46
C GLY A 216 -5.36 5.28 8.04
N PHE A 217 -5.83 5.27 6.79
CA PHE A 217 -6.59 6.37 6.22
C PHE A 217 -8.04 6.36 6.65
N THR A 218 -8.74 5.21 6.73
CA THR A 218 -10.12 5.18 7.21
C THR A 218 -10.19 5.73 8.64
N LEU A 219 -9.26 5.35 9.54
CA LEU A 219 -9.22 5.92 10.89
C LEU A 219 -8.96 7.42 10.88
N TYR A 220 -8.09 7.91 10.00
CA TYR A 220 -7.77 9.34 9.90
C TYR A 220 -8.88 10.18 9.27
N THR A 221 -9.38 9.78 8.09
CA THR A 221 -10.40 10.53 7.34
C THR A 221 -11.76 10.41 8.00
N ASN A 222 -12.15 9.23 8.48
CA ASN A 222 -13.49 9.01 9.06
C ASN A 222 -13.55 9.22 10.57
N TYR A 223 -12.47 9.68 11.22
CA TYR A 223 -12.46 9.97 12.66
C TYR A 223 -13.66 10.85 13.09
N TYR A 224 -13.96 11.88 12.30
CA TYR A 224 -15.08 12.78 12.58
C TYR A 224 -16.44 12.09 12.43
N LEU A 225 -16.61 11.26 11.40
CA LEU A 225 -17.81 10.47 11.23
C LEU A 225 -18.01 9.51 12.43
N PHE A 226 -16.94 8.86 12.88
CA PHE A 226 -16.98 7.98 14.05
C PHE A 226 -17.36 8.73 15.33
N THR A 227 -16.73 9.88 15.61
CA THR A 227 -17.07 10.67 16.80
C THR A 227 -18.51 11.18 16.78
N LYS A 228 -19.02 11.58 15.61
CA LYS A 228 -20.43 11.97 15.42
C LYS A 228 -21.39 10.80 15.65
N ILE A 229 -21.09 9.60 15.15
CA ILE A 229 -21.91 8.39 15.35
C ILE A 229 -21.97 7.99 16.82
N ILE A 230 -20.86 8.13 17.55
CA ILE A 230 -20.78 7.77 18.98
C ILE A 230 -21.45 8.83 19.88
N GLY A 231 -21.90 9.95 19.31
CA GLY A 231 -22.55 11.02 20.07
C GLY A 231 -21.58 11.86 20.91
N ILE A 232 -20.29 11.86 20.56
CA ILE A 232 -19.31 12.74 21.19
C ILE A 232 -19.50 14.14 20.59
N PRO A 233 -19.84 15.16 21.40
CA PRO A 233 -20.16 16.49 20.90
C PRO A 233 -19.00 17.12 20.11
N ASN A 234 -19.39 17.96 19.15
CA ASN A 234 -18.61 18.42 17.99
C ASN A 234 -17.13 18.73 18.28
N PHE A 235 -16.24 18.05 17.52
CA PHE A 235 -14.78 18.21 17.50
C PHE A 235 -14.29 19.66 17.32
N TRP A 236 -15.14 20.54 16.79
CA TRP A 236 -14.78 21.91 16.48
C TRP A 236 -15.27 22.94 17.49
N ASP A 237 -15.92 22.48 18.56
CA ASP A 237 -16.17 23.34 19.71
C ASP A 237 -14.80 23.61 20.37
N PRO A 238 -14.41 24.89 20.58
CA PRO A 238 -13.19 25.25 21.31
C PRO A 238 -13.10 24.65 22.73
N LYS A 239 -14.18 24.06 23.25
CA LYS A 239 -14.19 23.18 24.42
C LYS A 239 -13.77 21.74 24.10
N GLU A 240 -12.78 21.57 23.21
CA GLU A 240 -12.22 20.25 22.92
C GLU A 240 -11.83 19.56 24.24
N THR A 241 -12.43 18.39 24.48
CA THR A 241 -11.89 17.51 25.51
C THR A 241 -10.50 17.07 25.05
N ALA A 242 -9.51 17.06 25.95
CA ALA A 242 -8.16 16.62 25.62
C ALA A 242 -8.13 15.23 24.95
N ILE A 243 -9.14 14.39 25.24
CA ILE A 243 -9.33 13.05 24.67
C ILE A 243 -9.56 13.09 23.16
N THR A 244 -10.47 13.94 22.66
CA THR A 244 -10.78 14.02 21.22
C THR A 244 -9.59 14.52 20.41
N TYR A 245 -8.84 15.48 20.98
CA TYR A 245 -7.58 15.92 20.39
C TYR A 245 -6.57 14.78 20.31
N ILE A 246 -6.31 14.07 21.42
CA ILE A 246 -5.37 12.95 21.47
C ILE A 246 -5.76 11.85 20.47
N ALA A 247 -7.05 11.47 20.41
CA ALA A 247 -7.52 10.45 19.48
C ALA A 247 -7.33 10.86 18.02
N TYR A 248 -7.60 12.13 17.67
CA TYR A 248 -7.28 12.66 16.34
C TYR A 248 -5.78 12.62 16.05
N GLN A 249 -4.93 12.96 17.02
CA GLN A 249 -3.47 12.87 16.86
C GLN A 249 -3.03 11.41 16.61
N LEU A 250 -3.61 10.44 17.32
CA LEU A 250 -3.34 9.02 17.12
C LEU A 250 -3.78 8.54 15.72
N ALA A 251 -4.97 8.92 15.26
CA ALA A 251 -5.43 8.60 13.91
C ALA A 251 -4.47 9.13 12.83
N ASN A 252 -3.93 10.35 13.02
CA ASN A 252 -2.88 10.90 12.15
C ASN A 252 -1.60 10.04 12.13
N TYR A 253 -1.19 9.47 13.27
CA TYR A 253 -0.03 8.57 13.30
C TYR A 253 -0.27 7.31 12.49
N PHE A 254 -1.45 6.71 12.60
CA PHE A 254 -1.79 5.53 11.81
C PHE A 254 -1.74 5.81 10.31
N ALA A 255 -2.25 6.96 9.86
CA ALA A 255 -2.12 7.37 8.46
C ALA A 255 -0.64 7.53 8.03
N LEU A 256 0.19 8.20 8.83
CA LEU A 256 1.62 8.36 8.52
C LEU A 256 2.39 7.04 8.50
N ILE A 257 2.08 6.13 9.43
CA ILE A 257 2.64 4.78 9.43
C ILE A 257 2.21 4.03 8.17
N ALA A 258 0.94 4.15 7.77
CA ALA A 258 0.46 3.55 6.53
C ALA A 258 1.23 4.07 5.30
N CYS A 259 1.48 5.38 5.21
CA CYS A 259 2.31 5.95 4.14
C CYS A 259 3.73 5.36 4.09
N CYS A 260 4.32 5.03 5.24
CA CYS A 260 5.66 4.43 5.31
C CYS A 260 5.64 2.92 4.99
N ALA A 261 4.53 2.25 5.30
CA ALA A 261 4.45 0.79 5.23
C ALA A 261 4.46 0.28 3.79
N ASN A 262 3.93 1.04 2.82
CA ASN A 262 3.80 0.60 1.43
C ASN A 262 5.12 0.09 0.84
N THR A 263 6.18 0.90 0.92
CA THR A 263 7.52 0.55 0.44
C THR A 263 8.08 -0.69 1.13
N VAL A 264 7.89 -0.79 2.45
CA VAL A 264 8.35 -1.94 3.25
C VAL A 264 7.62 -3.23 2.84
N ILE A 265 6.30 -3.14 2.64
CA ILE A 265 5.46 -4.24 2.18
C ILE A 265 5.87 -4.68 0.77
N LEU A 266 6.09 -3.74 -0.16
CA LEU A 266 6.58 -4.03 -1.51
C LEU A 266 7.95 -4.71 -1.48
N PHE A 267 8.88 -4.21 -0.68
CA PHE A 267 10.20 -4.80 -0.53
C PHE A 267 10.13 -6.23 0.05
N LYS A 268 9.27 -6.46 1.04
CA LYS A 268 9.14 -7.76 1.71
C LYS A 268 8.45 -8.80 0.82
N PHE A 269 7.34 -8.43 0.18
CA PHE A 269 6.45 -9.38 -0.47
C PHE A 269 6.60 -9.43 -2.00
N SER A 270 7.00 -8.36 -2.69
CA SER A 270 7.22 -8.39 -4.14
C SER A 270 8.67 -8.67 -4.49
N SER A 271 8.92 -9.83 -5.11
CA SER A 271 10.28 -10.21 -5.55
C SER A 271 10.84 -9.30 -6.64
N GLU A 272 9.98 -8.70 -7.46
CA GLU A 272 10.37 -7.78 -8.53
C GLU A 272 10.85 -6.45 -7.95
N TYR A 273 10.04 -5.85 -7.08
CA TYR A 273 10.41 -4.64 -6.35
C TYR A 273 11.67 -4.87 -5.50
N ARG A 274 11.73 -5.97 -4.75
CA ARG A 274 12.93 -6.31 -3.97
C ARG A 274 14.19 -6.39 -4.84
N ARG A 275 14.11 -7.04 -6.00
CA ARG A 275 15.24 -7.13 -6.94
C ARG A 275 15.64 -5.74 -7.46
N ALA A 276 14.66 -4.89 -7.80
CA ALA A 276 14.90 -3.53 -8.23
C ALA A 276 15.56 -2.68 -7.12
N PHE A 277 15.01 -2.71 -5.89
CA PHE A 277 15.59 -2.04 -4.73
C PHE A 277 17.05 -2.44 -4.49
N LEU A 278 17.35 -3.74 -4.48
CA LEU A 278 18.72 -4.23 -4.28
C LEU A 278 19.68 -3.87 -5.42
N ARG A 279 19.15 -3.61 -6.63
CA ARG A 279 19.93 -3.17 -7.79
C ARG A 279 20.28 -1.69 -7.72
N TYR A 280 19.32 -0.84 -7.36
CA TYR A 280 19.50 0.62 -7.35
C TYR A 280 19.99 1.19 -6.02
N PHE A 281 19.79 0.47 -4.91
CA PHE A 281 20.25 0.87 -3.57
C PHE A 281 21.24 -0.16 -2.99
N PRO A 282 22.54 -0.09 -3.35
CA PRO A 282 23.53 -1.08 -2.93
C PRO A 282 23.73 -1.13 -1.41
N ILE A 283 23.47 -0.03 -0.70
CA ILE A 283 23.49 0.03 0.78
C ILE A 283 22.50 -0.98 1.36
N LEU A 284 21.28 -1.05 0.79
CA LEU A 284 20.26 -1.99 1.22
C LEU A 284 20.68 -3.45 0.97
N LYS A 285 21.43 -3.71 -0.11
CA LYS A 285 21.99 -5.03 -0.40
C LYS A 285 23.01 -5.47 0.65
N ARG A 286 23.86 -4.56 1.13
CA ARG A 286 24.79 -4.84 2.25
C ARG A 286 24.01 -5.15 3.52
N PHE A 287 23.06 -4.29 3.89
CA PHE A 287 22.24 -4.46 5.09
C PHE A 287 21.47 -5.80 5.11
N VAL A 288 20.86 -6.19 4.00
CA VAL A 288 20.14 -7.47 3.89
C VAL A 288 21.10 -8.67 3.95
N LYS A 289 22.31 -8.56 3.38
CA LYS A 289 23.33 -9.60 3.49
C LYS A 289 23.78 -9.77 4.95
N ASP A 290 23.98 -8.67 5.66
CA ASP A 290 24.40 -8.68 7.06
C ASP A 290 23.32 -9.27 7.98
N LEU A 291 22.05 -8.94 7.74
CA LEU A 291 20.92 -9.56 8.45
C LEU A 291 20.84 -11.07 8.21
N ASN A 292 21.04 -11.52 6.97
CA ASN A 292 21.03 -12.95 6.64
C ASN A 292 22.23 -13.69 7.25
N ASN A 293 23.40 -13.04 7.33
CA ASN A 293 24.59 -13.60 7.97
C ASN A 293 24.39 -13.72 9.49
N LYS A 294 23.84 -12.68 10.14
CA LYS A 294 23.58 -12.69 11.60
C LYS A 294 22.51 -13.70 12.00
N ASN A 295 21.49 -13.91 11.16
CA ASN A 295 20.41 -14.85 11.48
C ASN A 295 20.79 -16.33 11.34
N GLY A 296 22.05 -16.68 11.06
CA GLY A 296 22.51 -18.06 11.15
C GLY A 296 21.72 -19.07 10.30
N ILE A 297 20.98 -18.62 9.29
CA ILE A 297 20.14 -19.51 8.44
C ILE A 297 21.03 -20.50 7.67
N ASN A 298 22.32 -20.18 7.51
CA ASN A 298 23.32 -21.09 6.96
C ASN A 298 23.85 -22.14 7.94
N GLN A 299 23.57 -22.04 9.25
CA GLN A 299 23.85 -23.13 10.20
C GLN A 299 22.80 -24.25 10.16
N PHE A 300 21.57 -23.98 9.69
CA PHE A 300 20.52 -25.01 9.56
C PHE A 300 20.49 -25.74 8.21
N LYS A 301 21.05 -25.16 7.14
CA LYS A 301 21.20 -25.85 5.84
C LYS A 301 22.00 -27.15 5.89
N PRO A 302 23.16 -27.25 6.58
CA PRO A 302 23.87 -28.52 6.68
C PRO A 302 23.08 -29.56 7.48
N ILE A 303 22.25 -29.14 8.45
CA ILE A 303 21.40 -30.05 9.24
C ILE A 303 20.26 -30.61 8.38
N GLN A 304 19.58 -29.79 7.58
CA GLN A 304 18.55 -30.27 6.66
C GLN A 304 19.13 -31.17 5.56
N GLN A 305 20.31 -30.87 5.02
CA GLN A 305 20.97 -31.76 4.04
C GLN A 305 21.41 -33.09 4.68
N LYS A 306 21.85 -33.09 5.94
CA LYS A 306 22.22 -34.30 6.69
C LYS A 306 21.01 -35.16 7.10
N ILE A 307 19.85 -34.53 7.31
CA ILE A 307 18.58 -35.24 7.56
C ILE A 307 18.03 -35.82 6.25
N VAL A 308 18.01 -35.05 5.16
CA VAL A 308 17.54 -35.54 3.85
C VAL A 308 18.44 -36.67 3.32
N SER A 309 19.76 -36.60 3.54
CA SER A 309 20.66 -37.71 3.18
C SER A 309 20.44 -38.95 4.05
N LYS A 310 20.21 -38.81 5.37
CA LYS A 310 19.85 -39.95 6.23
C LYS A 310 18.50 -40.58 5.86
N ILE A 311 17.49 -39.77 5.52
CA ILE A 311 16.17 -40.28 5.08
C ILE A 311 16.28 -40.98 3.72
N ARG A 312 17.09 -40.47 2.77
CA ARG A 312 17.34 -41.15 1.50
C ARG A 312 18.05 -42.48 1.66
N VAL A 313 18.99 -42.60 2.59
CA VAL A 313 19.70 -43.86 2.87
C VAL A 313 18.78 -44.84 3.60
N GLY A 314 17.92 -44.39 4.51
CA GLY A 314 16.91 -45.24 5.14
C GLY A 314 15.89 -45.78 4.14
N ALA A 315 15.29 -44.92 3.32
CA ALA A 315 14.30 -45.32 2.33
C ALA A 315 14.88 -46.20 1.20
N ALA A 316 16.14 -45.99 0.81
CA ALA A 316 16.83 -46.87 -0.14
C ALA A 316 17.11 -48.25 0.46
N ASN A 317 17.46 -48.34 1.75
CA ASN A 317 17.66 -49.62 2.42
C ASN A 317 16.35 -50.40 2.60
N ASP A 318 15.22 -49.72 2.84
CA ASP A 318 13.91 -50.37 2.95
C ASP A 318 13.37 -50.86 1.59
N LEU A 319 13.70 -50.18 0.49
CA LEU A 319 13.39 -50.64 -0.87
C LEU A 319 14.23 -51.86 -1.28
N ILE A 320 15.53 -51.87 -0.97
CA ILE A 320 16.41 -53.02 -1.26
C ILE A 320 16.00 -54.24 -0.42
N LYS A 321 15.57 -54.05 0.83
CA LYS A 321 15.11 -55.15 1.69
C LYS A 321 13.79 -55.79 1.20
N ASN A 322 12.93 -55.02 0.54
CA ASN A 322 11.69 -55.52 -0.04
C ASN A 322 11.88 -56.16 -1.44
N GLU A 323 12.87 -55.75 -2.23
CA GLU A 323 13.22 -56.43 -3.49
C GLU A 323 13.91 -57.78 -3.28
N PHE A 324 14.72 -57.93 -2.22
CA PHE A 324 15.38 -59.21 -1.93
C PHE A 324 14.46 -60.29 -1.35
N ILE A 325 13.29 -59.92 -0.82
CA ILE A 325 12.30 -60.89 -0.30
C ILE A 325 11.37 -61.39 -1.42
N ASN A 326 11.21 -60.65 -2.52
CA ASN A 326 10.28 -61.01 -3.60
C ASN A 326 10.91 -61.66 -4.85
N ASN A 327 12.23 -61.76 -4.95
CA ASN A 327 12.91 -62.36 -6.12
C ASN A 327 13.27 -63.84 -5.96
N GLY A 328 12.59 -64.57 -5.08
CA GLY A 328 12.76 -66.01 -4.92
C GLY A 328 12.14 -66.89 -6.02
N ASN A 329 11.30 -66.36 -6.93
CA ASN A 329 10.61 -67.20 -7.92
C ASN A 329 10.16 -66.42 -9.17
N SER A 330 11.08 -66.04 -10.06
CA SER A 330 10.70 -65.65 -11.42
C SER A 330 11.80 -65.99 -12.43
N LYS A 331 11.58 -67.08 -13.18
CA LYS A 331 12.29 -67.39 -14.43
C LYS A 331 12.07 -66.24 -15.41
N ILE A 332 13.09 -65.44 -15.65
CA ILE A 332 13.09 -64.43 -16.71
C ILE A 332 13.46 -65.12 -18.03
N VAL A 333 12.45 -65.29 -18.89
CA VAL A 333 12.62 -65.69 -20.29
C VAL A 333 13.00 -64.44 -21.10
N PHE A 334 14.25 -64.37 -21.55
CA PHE A 334 14.69 -63.34 -22.50
C PHE A 334 14.13 -63.64 -23.89
N LYS A 335 13.18 -62.82 -24.35
CA LYS A 335 12.73 -62.80 -25.75
C LYS A 335 13.46 -61.68 -26.48
N ARG A 336 14.43 -62.07 -27.30
CA ARG A 336 15.24 -61.22 -28.17
C ARG A 336 14.46 -61.01 -29.47
N ASN A 337 13.87 -59.83 -29.67
CA ASN A 337 13.30 -59.47 -30.96
C ASN A 337 14.36 -58.75 -31.79
N ASN A 338 14.94 -59.49 -32.74
CA ASN A 338 15.56 -58.94 -33.94
C ASN A 338 14.47 -58.85 -35.02
N SER A 339 14.34 -57.69 -35.67
CA SER A 339 14.03 -57.61 -37.10
C SER A 339 14.04 -56.13 -37.55
N ASP A 340 15.15 -55.78 -38.20
CA ASP A 340 15.31 -54.80 -39.29
C ASP A 340 14.42 -55.18 -40.51
N PRO A 341 14.32 -54.40 -41.61
CA PRO A 341 15.12 -53.23 -42.01
C PRO A 341 14.38 -51.91 -42.29
#